data_AF-A0A843DET6-F1
#
_entry.id   AF-A0A843DET6-F1
#
_cell.length_a   1.000
_cell.length_b   1.000
_cell.length_c   1.000
_cell.angle_alpha   90.00
_cell.angle_beta   90.00
_cell.angle_gamma   90.00
#
_symmetry.space_group_name_H-M   'P 1'
#
loop_
_entity.id
_entity.type
_entity.pdbx_description
1 polymer ?
#
loop_
_entity_poly.entity_id
_entity_poly.type
_entity_poly.pdbx_seq_one_letter_code
_entity_poly.pdbx_strand_id
1 'polypeptide(L)'
;MEAEITDTNKLLIENFAGKIVRKDLTKKIKEGANVPVYVMEYLLGMYCASTDDEIIEEGVKSVKKILAENFVRPDEAQKILSKLREQESYTIIDKITVHLNIKRDVYEAEFSNLGVRDVPISPEYPTDFERLLGGGIWCIVELAYRFDEADKSRNPIHIEKLTPIQMPHLDLNEILEGRKQFSKEEWIDVMLRSTGMEPTALTKREKWLHLARIIPLVENNYNLCELGPRGTGKSHIYKEISPNSILISGGQTTVANLFYNMARKTVGLVGMWDCVAFDEVAGITFKDKDGIQIMKDYMASGSFARGNEEKSASASMVFVGNINQSVDVLLKTSNLFEPFPEAMSTDTAFFDRMHCYLPGWEIPKYRPHFFTNEYGFITDYLSEFLREMRKRSFADSIDKYFRLGSNLNQRDVIAVRKTVSGLVKIIYPHGEFTKEDVEEILCFALEVRRRVKEQLKKIGGMEFYDINFSYIDVETLSENYVGVPEQSGGKLIPEGLHKPGHLYTVGYGKSGQLGVYKIETEMISGTGKFEPTGLGSDRETREGVMTSYKYLKANGKNISGSISTTLKDYLMEIQDLNGVGSNRQLALAALVALCSAAMGKPVLSSLAVLGDL
;
A
#
# COMPACT_ATOMS: atom_id res chain seq x y z
N MET A 1 14.29 -31.81 17.70
CA MET A 1 13.45 -30.92 18.53
C MET A 1 12.22 -30.70 17.68
N GLU A 2 11.16 -31.48 17.89
CA GLU A 2 9.93 -31.38 17.11
C GLU A 2 9.41 -29.95 17.23
N ALA A 3 9.34 -29.22 16.11
CA ALA A 3 8.75 -27.90 16.10
C ALA A 3 7.24 -28.09 16.30
N GLU A 4 6.74 -27.66 17.45
CA GLU A 4 5.32 -27.72 17.77
C GLU A 4 4.53 -26.96 16.68
N ILE A 5 3.70 -27.68 15.93
CA ILE A 5 2.92 -27.10 14.83
C ILE A 5 1.96 -26.06 15.42
N THR A 6 2.18 -24.78 15.10
CA THR A 6 1.31 -23.68 15.54
C THR A 6 -0.14 -23.91 15.11
N ASP A 7 -1.11 -23.38 15.86
CA ASP A 7 -2.55 -23.60 15.59
C ASP A 7 -2.93 -23.14 14.17
N THR A 8 -2.39 -22.00 13.73
CA THR A 8 -2.56 -21.48 12.36
C THR A 8 -2.02 -22.44 11.30
N ASN A 9 -0.93 -23.17 11.56
CA ASN A 9 -0.41 -24.15 10.60
C ASN A 9 -1.35 -25.35 10.47
N LYS A 10 -1.97 -25.81 11.57
CA LYS A 10 -2.96 -26.89 11.53
C LYS A 10 -4.15 -26.48 10.67
N LEU A 11 -4.70 -25.29 10.93
CA LEU A 11 -5.79 -24.73 10.13
C LEU A 11 -5.44 -24.61 8.64
N LEU A 12 -4.21 -24.18 8.31
CA LEU A 12 -3.72 -24.14 6.93
C LEU A 12 -3.65 -25.53 6.28
N ILE A 13 -3.11 -26.52 6.99
CA ILE A 13 -2.97 -27.89 6.48
C ILE A 13 -4.35 -28.52 6.25
N GLU A 14 -5.31 -28.29 7.15
CA GLU A 14 -6.67 -28.82 7.06
C GLU A 14 -7.49 -28.19 5.94
N ASN A 15 -7.38 -26.87 5.74
CA ASN A 15 -8.25 -26.13 4.82
C ASN A 15 -7.64 -25.85 3.45
N PHE A 16 -6.31 -25.94 3.31
CA PHE A 16 -5.58 -25.54 2.09
C PHE A 16 -4.50 -26.54 1.68
N ALA A 17 -4.76 -27.83 1.88
CA ALA A 17 -3.84 -28.91 1.50
C ALA A 17 -3.42 -28.81 0.02
N GLY A 18 -2.12 -28.89 -0.25
CA GLY A 18 -1.57 -28.75 -1.60
C GLY A 18 -1.55 -27.31 -2.16
N LYS A 19 -2.02 -26.31 -1.42
CA LYS A 19 -1.96 -24.87 -1.78
C LYS A 19 -0.99 -24.08 -0.91
N ILE A 20 -0.37 -24.72 0.07
CA ILE A 20 0.57 -24.14 1.03
C ILE A 20 1.97 -24.74 0.86
N VAL A 21 2.97 -23.98 1.26
CA VAL A 21 4.38 -24.40 1.25
C VAL A 21 5.09 -23.83 2.48
N ARG A 22 6.05 -24.57 3.03
CA ARG A 22 6.95 -24.06 4.06
C ARG A 22 7.95 -23.08 3.45
N LYS A 23 7.93 -21.83 3.90
CA LYS A 23 8.72 -20.74 3.31
C LYS A 23 10.22 -20.83 3.61
N ASP A 24 10.64 -21.64 4.58
CA ASP A 24 12.06 -21.91 4.86
C ASP A 24 12.73 -22.75 3.75
N LEU A 25 11.98 -23.65 3.11
CA LEU A 25 12.51 -24.54 2.07
C LEU A 25 12.97 -23.77 0.83
N THR A 26 12.23 -22.73 0.45
CA THR A 26 12.61 -21.79 -0.62
C THR A 26 13.98 -21.15 -0.37
N LYS A 27 14.28 -20.78 0.89
CA LYS A 27 15.57 -20.17 1.26
C LYS A 27 16.71 -21.17 1.08
N LYS A 28 16.52 -22.44 1.48
CA LYS A 28 17.51 -23.53 1.35
C LYS A 28 17.83 -23.91 -0.10
N ILE A 29 16.95 -23.61 -1.05
CA ILE A 29 17.11 -23.94 -2.47
C ILE A 29 17.73 -22.78 -3.26
N LYS A 30 17.43 -21.53 -2.87
CA LYS A 30 17.89 -20.32 -3.56
C LYS A 30 19.42 -20.17 -3.61
N GLU A 31 20.17 -20.87 -2.76
CA GLU A 31 21.64 -20.81 -2.64
C GLU A 31 22.45 -21.35 -3.86
N GLY A 32 21.83 -21.66 -5.00
CA GLY A 32 22.56 -22.18 -6.18
C GLY A 32 22.02 -21.80 -7.56
N ALA A 33 20.86 -21.14 -7.67
CA ALA A 33 20.24 -20.81 -8.96
C ALA A 33 19.40 -19.53 -8.89
N ASN A 34 19.50 -18.66 -9.91
CA ASN A 34 18.70 -17.44 -10.03
C ASN A 34 17.32 -17.76 -10.63
N VAL A 35 16.54 -18.58 -9.93
CA VAL A 35 15.20 -19.01 -10.35
C VAL A 35 14.14 -18.16 -9.63
N PRO A 36 13.06 -17.73 -10.31
CA PRO A 36 11.97 -17.01 -9.66
C PRO A 36 11.37 -17.80 -8.48
N VAL A 37 10.97 -17.10 -7.41
CA VAL A 37 10.49 -17.75 -6.17
C VAL A 37 9.26 -18.63 -6.41
N TYR A 38 8.28 -18.16 -7.20
CA TYR A 38 7.08 -18.94 -7.50
C TYR A 38 7.36 -20.25 -8.24
N VAL A 39 8.41 -20.32 -9.07
CA VAL A 39 8.83 -21.57 -9.74
C VAL A 39 9.36 -22.57 -8.71
N MET A 40 10.18 -22.10 -7.76
CA MET A 40 10.69 -22.95 -6.69
C MET A 40 9.56 -23.44 -5.77
N GLU A 41 8.62 -22.56 -5.41
CA GLU A 41 7.47 -22.92 -4.58
C GLU A 41 6.53 -23.91 -5.26
N TYR A 42 6.33 -23.80 -6.58
CA TYR A 42 5.55 -24.78 -7.33
C TYR A 42 6.19 -26.17 -7.29
N LEU A 43 7.50 -26.26 -7.56
CA LEU A 43 8.23 -27.53 -7.47
C LEU A 43 8.19 -28.10 -6.04
N LEU A 44 8.39 -27.25 -5.02
CA LEU A 44 8.26 -27.66 -3.62
C LEU A 44 6.83 -28.13 -3.30
N GLY A 45 5.79 -27.48 -3.82
CA GLY A 45 4.41 -27.90 -3.63
C GLY A 45 4.14 -29.29 -4.21
N MET A 46 4.79 -29.67 -5.32
CA MET A 46 4.65 -31.02 -5.91
C MET A 46 5.42 -32.10 -5.16
N TYR A 47 6.65 -31.81 -4.71
CA TYR A 47 7.56 -32.82 -4.14
C TYR A 47 7.64 -32.82 -2.61
N CYS A 48 7.16 -31.77 -1.93
CA CYS A 48 7.22 -31.59 -0.49
C CYS A 48 5.81 -31.40 0.13
N ALA A 49 4.78 -32.04 -0.45
CA ALA A 49 3.38 -31.93 0.00
C ALA A 49 3.09 -32.64 1.34
N SER A 50 4.04 -33.40 1.89
CA SER A 50 3.90 -34.11 3.17
C SER A 50 4.27 -33.21 4.36
N THR A 51 3.73 -33.50 5.53
CA THR A 51 4.15 -32.89 6.81
C THR A 51 5.30 -33.64 7.49
N ASP A 52 5.71 -34.78 6.94
CA ASP A 52 6.83 -35.58 7.43
C ASP A 52 8.17 -34.97 7.00
N ASP A 53 9.03 -34.64 7.96
CA ASP A 53 10.33 -34.00 7.71
C ASP A 53 11.26 -34.88 6.84
N GLU A 54 11.21 -36.21 6.92
CA GLU A 54 12.05 -37.08 6.08
C GLU A 54 11.62 -37.01 4.61
N ILE A 55 10.31 -37.05 4.35
CA ILE A 55 9.73 -36.92 3.00
C ILE A 55 10.03 -35.52 2.44
N ILE A 56 9.92 -34.48 3.28
CA ILE A 56 10.27 -33.11 2.88
C ILE A 56 11.75 -33.02 2.48
N GLU A 57 12.67 -33.61 3.24
CA GLU A 57 14.10 -33.58 2.91
C GLU A 57 14.41 -34.28 1.59
N GLU A 58 13.79 -35.44 1.33
CA GLU A 58 13.93 -36.14 0.05
C GLU A 58 13.34 -35.33 -1.11
N GLY A 59 12.18 -34.71 -0.89
CA GLY A 59 11.56 -33.80 -1.84
C GLY A 59 12.47 -32.61 -2.19
N VAL A 60 13.09 -31.99 -1.18
CA VAL A 60 14.04 -30.87 -1.39
C VAL A 60 15.25 -31.31 -2.20
N LYS A 61 15.80 -32.51 -1.95
CA LYS A 61 16.91 -33.06 -2.75
C LYS A 61 16.50 -33.27 -4.21
N SER A 62 15.29 -33.77 -4.43
CA SER A 62 14.72 -33.96 -5.77
C SER A 62 14.54 -32.64 -6.51
N VAL A 63 13.99 -31.61 -5.84
CA VAL A 63 13.84 -30.27 -6.43
C VAL A 63 15.19 -29.65 -6.77
N LYS A 64 16.20 -29.77 -5.88
CA LYS A 64 17.56 -29.28 -6.16
C LYS A 64 18.16 -29.96 -7.40
N LYS A 65 17.93 -31.26 -7.57
CA LYS A 65 18.39 -32.01 -8.74
C LYS A 65 17.70 -31.53 -10.02
N ILE A 66 16.37 -31.40 -10.01
CA ILE A 66 15.59 -30.91 -11.16
C ILE A 66 16.05 -29.51 -11.58
N LEU A 67 16.23 -28.59 -10.63
CA LEU A 67 16.70 -27.24 -10.93
C LEU A 67 18.14 -27.22 -11.47
N ALA A 68 19.02 -28.12 -10.99
CA ALA A 68 20.39 -28.19 -11.47
C ALA A 68 20.50 -28.79 -12.88
N GLU A 69 19.65 -29.76 -13.22
CA GLU A 69 19.72 -30.50 -14.48
C GLU A 69 18.84 -29.90 -15.58
N ASN A 70 17.65 -29.40 -15.24
CA ASN A 70 16.63 -29.03 -16.21
C ASN A 70 16.42 -27.51 -16.36
N PHE A 71 16.78 -26.68 -15.38
CA PHE A 71 16.61 -25.22 -15.51
C PHE A 71 17.58 -24.64 -16.54
N VAL A 72 17.03 -23.98 -17.57
CA VAL A 72 17.84 -23.41 -18.63
C VAL A 72 18.50 -22.13 -18.16
N ARG A 73 19.83 -22.15 -18.07
CA ARG A 73 20.65 -20.95 -17.90
C ARG A 73 21.05 -20.42 -19.28
N PRO A 74 20.89 -19.12 -19.59
CA PRO A 74 21.18 -18.59 -20.93
C PRO A 74 22.61 -18.86 -21.42
N ASP A 75 23.60 -18.91 -20.52
CA ASP A 75 24.99 -19.23 -20.81
C ASP A 75 25.25 -20.71 -21.10
N GLU A 76 24.32 -21.60 -20.72
CA GLU A 76 24.41 -23.04 -20.93
C GLU A 76 23.46 -23.57 -22.02
N ALA A 77 22.71 -22.68 -22.68
CA ALA A 77 21.70 -23.04 -23.69
C ALA A 77 22.26 -23.99 -24.78
N GLN A 78 23.46 -23.71 -25.31
CA GLN A 78 24.09 -24.57 -26.33
C GLN A 78 24.46 -25.96 -25.82
N LYS A 79 24.81 -26.11 -24.53
CA LYS A 79 25.07 -27.43 -23.94
C LYS A 79 23.78 -28.23 -23.88
N ILE A 80 22.66 -27.59 -23.52
CA ILE A 80 21.34 -28.22 -23.46
C ILE A 80 20.88 -28.64 -24.86
N LEU A 81 21.05 -27.78 -25.86
CA LEU A 81 20.75 -28.12 -27.26
C LEU A 81 21.60 -29.30 -27.76
N SER A 82 22.89 -29.34 -27.41
CA SER A 82 23.74 -30.49 -27.72
C SER A 82 23.23 -31.77 -27.06
N LYS A 83 22.86 -31.73 -25.77
CA LYS A 83 22.28 -32.88 -25.07
C LYS A 83 20.98 -33.34 -25.72
N LEU A 84 20.08 -32.41 -26.03
CA LEU A 84 18.81 -32.69 -26.71
C LEU A 84 19.04 -33.38 -28.07
N ARG A 85 20.05 -32.95 -28.84
CA ARG A 85 20.40 -33.59 -30.10
C ARG A 85 20.95 -35.00 -29.91
N GLU A 86 21.86 -35.21 -28.96
CA GLU A 86 22.51 -36.51 -28.74
C GLU A 86 21.58 -37.53 -28.05
N GLN A 87 20.65 -37.07 -27.21
CA GLN A 87 19.73 -37.91 -26.44
C GLN A 87 18.35 -38.06 -27.09
N GLU A 88 18.12 -37.37 -28.21
CA GLU A 88 16.84 -37.25 -28.95
C GLU A 88 15.66 -36.66 -28.17
N SER A 89 15.69 -36.68 -26.84
CA SER A 89 14.70 -36.11 -25.96
C SER A 89 15.36 -35.50 -24.71
N TYR A 90 14.83 -34.36 -24.25
CA TYR A 90 15.32 -33.71 -23.03
C TYR A 90 14.24 -32.85 -22.39
N THR A 91 14.11 -32.93 -21.07
CA THR A 91 13.19 -32.08 -20.30
C THR A 91 13.91 -30.83 -19.82
N ILE A 92 13.27 -29.68 -19.97
CA ILE A 92 13.80 -28.39 -19.54
C ILE A 92 12.78 -27.57 -18.77
N ILE A 93 13.24 -26.57 -18.02
CA ILE A 93 12.43 -25.53 -17.41
C ILE A 93 12.82 -24.19 -18.02
N ASP A 94 11.89 -23.57 -18.74
CA ASP A 94 12.09 -22.29 -19.42
C ASP A 94 10.79 -21.48 -19.46
N LYS A 95 10.90 -20.18 -19.73
CA LYS A 95 9.77 -19.30 -19.99
C LYS A 95 9.40 -19.34 -21.46
N ILE A 96 8.16 -19.74 -21.74
CA ILE A 96 7.62 -19.97 -23.08
C ILE A 96 6.62 -18.89 -23.44
N THR A 97 6.79 -18.26 -24.60
CA THR A 97 5.78 -17.38 -25.21
C THR A 97 5.34 -18.00 -26.54
N VAL A 98 4.07 -17.88 -26.90
CA VAL A 98 3.50 -18.46 -28.11
C VAL A 98 2.95 -17.33 -28.99
N HIS A 99 3.16 -17.44 -30.29
CA HIS A 99 2.65 -16.52 -31.29
C HIS A 99 1.96 -17.28 -32.41
N LEU A 100 0.87 -16.70 -32.94
CA LEU A 100 0.23 -17.21 -34.14
C LEU A 100 0.98 -16.71 -35.38
N ASN A 101 1.60 -17.61 -36.11
CA ASN A 101 2.20 -17.31 -37.40
C ASN A 101 1.12 -17.35 -38.49
N ILE A 102 0.50 -16.19 -38.75
CA ILE A 102 -0.60 -16.04 -39.72
C ILE A 102 -0.19 -16.49 -41.14
N LYS A 103 1.10 -16.37 -41.51
CA LYS A 103 1.56 -16.76 -42.85
C LYS A 103 1.56 -18.27 -43.05
N ARG A 104 1.82 -19.02 -41.99
CA ARG A 104 1.92 -20.47 -41.99
C ARG A 104 0.71 -21.16 -41.35
N ASP A 105 -0.19 -20.38 -40.75
CA ASP A 105 -1.36 -20.83 -40.00
C ASP A 105 -1.00 -21.84 -38.90
N VAL A 106 0.07 -21.56 -38.16
CA VAL A 106 0.54 -22.41 -37.04
C VAL A 106 0.91 -21.57 -35.83
N TYR A 107 0.75 -22.16 -34.65
CA TYR A 107 1.31 -21.59 -33.42
C TYR A 107 2.79 -21.97 -33.30
N GLU A 108 3.60 -20.97 -32.98
CA GLU A 108 5.04 -21.09 -32.80
C GLU A 108 5.43 -20.57 -31.41
N ALA A 109 6.22 -21.36 -30.69
CA ALA A 109 6.75 -21.05 -29.37
C ALA A 109 8.16 -20.44 -29.45
N GLU A 110 8.41 -19.49 -28.55
CA GLU A 110 9.71 -18.86 -28.26
C GLU A 110 10.13 -19.18 -26.82
N PHE A 111 11.35 -19.68 -26.69
CA PHE A 111 11.99 -20.06 -25.43
C PHE A 111 12.93 -18.94 -24.98
N SER A 112 12.63 -18.32 -23.83
CA SER A 112 13.35 -17.15 -23.35
C SER A 112 14.83 -17.43 -23.05
N ASN A 113 15.13 -18.49 -22.31
CA ASN A 113 16.49 -18.77 -21.87
C ASN A 113 17.24 -19.69 -22.84
N LEU A 114 16.56 -20.63 -23.47
CA LEU A 114 17.16 -21.51 -24.49
C LEU A 114 17.47 -20.72 -25.78
N GLY A 115 16.75 -19.62 -26.01
CA GLY A 115 16.95 -18.74 -27.16
C GLY A 115 16.49 -19.33 -28.49
N VAL A 116 15.63 -20.35 -28.46
CA VAL A 116 15.06 -20.99 -29.65
C VAL A 116 13.71 -20.35 -29.97
N ARG A 117 13.49 -20.08 -31.25
CA ARG A 117 12.26 -19.49 -31.80
C ARG A 117 11.64 -20.41 -32.84
N ASP A 118 10.43 -20.07 -33.25
CA ASP A 118 9.73 -20.71 -34.36
C ASP A 118 9.55 -22.23 -34.13
N VAL A 119 9.35 -22.64 -32.87
CA VAL A 119 9.13 -24.04 -32.48
C VAL A 119 7.63 -24.35 -32.58
N PRO A 120 7.19 -25.25 -33.47
CA PRO A 120 5.76 -25.56 -33.60
C PRO A 120 5.18 -26.10 -32.28
N ILE A 121 3.98 -25.63 -31.92
CA ILE A 121 3.26 -26.07 -30.73
C ILE A 121 1.80 -26.42 -31.07
N SER A 122 1.24 -27.42 -30.37
CA SER A 122 -0.18 -27.79 -30.51
C SER A 122 -1.09 -26.60 -30.16
N PRO A 123 -2.18 -26.35 -30.91
CA PRO A 123 -3.15 -25.29 -30.63
C PRO A 123 -3.92 -25.48 -29.31
N GLU A 124 -3.92 -26.69 -28.74
CA GLU A 124 -4.53 -26.99 -27.43
C GLU A 124 -3.89 -26.16 -26.32
N TYR A 125 -2.56 -26.05 -26.29
CA TYR A 125 -1.84 -25.31 -25.25
C TYR A 125 -2.18 -23.82 -25.18
N PRO A 126 -2.13 -23.03 -26.26
CA PRO A 126 -2.53 -21.62 -26.20
C PRO A 126 -4.04 -21.42 -25.98
N THR A 127 -4.87 -22.45 -26.23
CA THR A 127 -6.31 -22.42 -25.92
C THR A 127 -6.55 -22.61 -24.43
N ASP A 128 -5.92 -23.62 -23.83
CA ASP A 128 -6.08 -23.94 -22.41
C ASP A 128 -5.31 -22.96 -21.51
N PHE A 129 -4.20 -22.41 -22.02
CA PHE A 129 -3.31 -21.50 -21.31
C PHE A 129 -3.10 -20.20 -22.09
N GLU A 130 -4.13 -19.36 -22.12
CA GLU A 130 -4.14 -18.07 -22.84
C GLU A 130 -2.91 -17.19 -22.57
N ARG A 131 -2.31 -17.31 -21.38
CA ARG A 131 -1.10 -16.54 -20.98
C ARG A 131 0.12 -16.85 -21.85
N LEU A 132 0.16 -18.00 -22.51
CA LEU A 132 1.19 -18.31 -23.50
C LEU A 132 1.18 -17.27 -24.63
N LEU A 133 0.02 -16.73 -25.02
CA LEU A 133 -0.13 -15.76 -26.11
C LEU A 133 0.19 -14.30 -25.73
N GLY A 134 0.36 -14.01 -24.44
CA GLY A 134 0.60 -12.65 -23.92
C GLY A 134 2.06 -12.41 -23.54
N GLY A 135 2.37 -12.68 -22.27
CA GLY A 135 3.68 -12.38 -21.65
C GLY A 135 4.58 -13.60 -21.40
N GLY A 136 4.09 -14.79 -21.76
CA GLY A 136 4.75 -16.09 -21.59
C GLY A 136 4.68 -16.65 -20.17
N ILE A 137 4.76 -17.96 -20.05
CA ILE A 137 4.63 -18.72 -18.79
C ILE A 137 5.89 -19.56 -18.58
N TRP A 138 6.31 -19.76 -17.33
CA TRP A 138 7.32 -20.78 -17.04
C TRP A 138 6.73 -22.17 -17.18
N CYS A 139 7.40 -23.05 -17.92
CA CYS A 139 6.90 -24.38 -18.20
C CYS A 139 8.02 -25.41 -17.98
N ILE A 140 7.63 -26.60 -17.53
CA ILE A 140 8.41 -27.82 -17.70
C ILE A 140 8.06 -28.34 -19.09
N VAL A 141 9.06 -28.39 -19.97
CA VAL A 141 8.88 -28.74 -21.38
C VAL A 141 9.68 -30.00 -21.70
N GLU A 142 9.02 -31.01 -22.20
CA GLU A 142 9.66 -32.18 -22.79
C GLU A 142 9.88 -31.90 -24.28
N LEU A 143 11.15 -31.77 -24.66
CA LEU A 143 11.56 -31.53 -26.04
C LEU A 143 11.99 -32.82 -26.69
N ALA A 144 11.76 -32.92 -28.00
CA ALA A 144 12.33 -33.92 -28.87
C ALA A 144 13.11 -33.27 -30.02
N TYR A 145 14.18 -33.94 -30.47
CA TYR A 145 14.98 -33.54 -31.62
C TYR A 145 14.77 -34.50 -32.78
N ARG A 146 14.14 -34.03 -33.86
CA ARG A 146 13.89 -34.81 -35.09
C ARG A 146 14.34 -33.99 -36.29
N PHE A 147 15.53 -34.32 -36.79
CA PHE A 147 16.07 -33.67 -37.99
C PHE A 147 15.59 -34.39 -39.25
N ASP A 148 14.95 -33.66 -40.15
CA ASP A 148 14.56 -34.16 -41.48
C ASP A 148 15.61 -33.76 -42.52
N GLU A 149 16.30 -34.75 -43.09
CA GLU A 149 17.33 -34.49 -44.12
C GLU A 149 16.74 -33.95 -45.43
N ALA A 150 15.45 -34.23 -45.71
CA ALA A 150 14.76 -33.80 -46.92
C ALA A 150 14.24 -32.36 -46.84
N ASP A 151 13.92 -31.87 -45.64
CA ASP A 151 13.51 -30.49 -45.38
C ASP A 151 14.37 -29.82 -44.31
N LYS A 152 15.54 -29.34 -44.74
CA LYS A 152 16.51 -28.63 -43.90
C LYS A 152 16.02 -27.27 -43.39
N SER A 153 14.86 -26.79 -43.86
CA SER A 153 14.29 -25.51 -43.43
C SER A 153 13.43 -25.64 -42.17
N ARG A 154 13.05 -26.87 -41.81
CA ARG A 154 12.17 -27.14 -40.67
C ARG A 154 12.97 -27.13 -39.36
N ASN A 155 12.39 -26.51 -38.33
CA ASN A 155 12.96 -26.54 -36.99
C ASN A 155 12.98 -28.00 -36.49
N PRO A 156 14.16 -28.56 -36.15
CA PRO A 156 14.26 -29.95 -35.71
C PRO A 156 13.77 -30.16 -34.27
N ILE A 157 13.49 -29.09 -33.53
CA ILE A 157 13.03 -29.15 -32.15
C ILE A 157 11.50 -29.20 -32.14
N HIS A 158 10.96 -30.13 -31.37
CA HIS A 158 9.52 -30.32 -31.17
C HIS A 158 9.19 -30.31 -29.68
N ILE A 159 8.03 -29.75 -29.34
CA ILE A 159 7.45 -29.83 -28.00
C ILE A 159 6.57 -31.08 -27.94
N GLU A 160 7.01 -32.10 -27.21
CA GLU A 160 6.21 -33.31 -26.97
C GLU A 160 5.17 -33.04 -25.89
N LYS A 161 5.60 -32.39 -24.79
CA LYS A 161 4.74 -32.05 -23.67
C LYS A 161 5.11 -30.71 -23.08
N LEU A 162 4.10 -29.89 -22.79
CA LEU A 162 4.27 -28.63 -22.10
C LEU A 162 3.42 -28.64 -20.83
N THR A 163 4.09 -28.52 -19.68
CA THR A 163 3.42 -28.45 -18.37
C THR A 163 3.67 -27.06 -17.78
N PRO A 164 2.68 -26.17 -17.78
CA PRO A 164 2.83 -24.85 -17.16
C PRO A 164 3.10 -24.99 -15.65
N ILE A 165 4.06 -24.21 -15.15
CA ILE A 165 4.37 -24.07 -13.73
C ILE A 165 3.38 -23.05 -13.15
N GLN A 166 2.12 -23.46 -13.13
CA GLN A 166 0.99 -22.72 -12.60
C GLN A 166 0.07 -23.68 -11.87
N MET A 167 -0.58 -23.21 -10.81
CA MET A 167 -1.59 -23.99 -10.11
C MET A 167 -2.81 -24.17 -11.02
N PRO A 168 -3.26 -25.41 -11.29
CA PRO A 168 -4.48 -25.63 -12.06
C PRO A 168 -5.69 -25.11 -11.27
N HIS A 169 -6.46 -24.22 -11.91
CA HIS A 169 -7.74 -23.64 -11.51
C HIS A 169 -7.89 -23.24 -10.03
N LEU A 170 -7.90 -21.92 -9.78
CA LEU A 170 -8.29 -21.35 -8.50
C LEU A 170 -9.80 -21.55 -8.27
N ASP A 171 -10.20 -22.26 -7.21
CA ASP A 171 -11.56 -22.19 -6.69
C ASP A 171 -11.64 -21.07 -5.66
N LEU A 172 -12.27 -19.96 -6.03
CA LEU A 172 -12.44 -18.85 -5.11
C LEU A 172 -13.31 -19.22 -3.91
N ASN A 173 -14.32 -20.09 -4.07
CA ASN A 173 -15.20 -20.45 -2.95
C ASN A 173 -14.43 -21.21 -1.86
N GLU A 174 -13.47 -22.05 -2.23
CA GLU A 174 -12.57 -22.72 -1.28
C GLU A 174 -11.86 -21.70 -0.38
N ILE A 175 -11.36 -20.59 -0.95
CA ILE A 175 -10.73 -19.51 -0.19
C ILE A 175 -11.73 -18.81 0.73
N LEU A 176 -12.95 -18.53 0.25
CA LEU A 176 -13.95 -17.83 1.04
C LEU A 176 -14.41 -18.67 2.24
N GLU A 177 -14.64 -19.97 2.04
CA GLU A 177 -15.03 -20.88 3.12
C GLU A 177 -13.85 -21.18 4.06
N GLY A 178 -12.65 -21.39 3.51
CA GLY A 178 -11.43 -21.57 4.29
C GLY A 178 -11.16 -20.36 5.18
N ARG A 179 -11.33 -19.13 4.65
CA ARG A 179 -11.17 -17.88 5.42
C ARG A 179 -12.07 -17.84 6.66
N LYS A 180 -13.28 -18.41 6.63
CA LYS A 180 -14.20 -18.40 7.79
C LYS A 180 -13.68 -19.21 8.98
N GLN A 181 -12.74 -20.14 8.75
CA GLN A 181 -12.13 -20.94 9.81
C GLN A 181 -11.05 -20.20 10.60
N PHE A 182 -10.65 -19.00 10.17
CA PHE A 182 -9.59 -18.20 10.79
C PHE A 182 -10.17 -16.97 11.47
N SER A 183 -9.59 -16.59 12.61
CA SER A 183 -9.77 -15.24 13.13
C SER A 183 -9.14 -14.19 12.20
N LYS A 184 -9.47 -12.91 12.43
CA LYS A 184 -8.88 -11.78 11.69
C LYS A 184 -7.35 -11.78 11.76
N GLU A 185 -6.79 -11.92 12.96
CA GLU A 185 -5.35 -11.81 13.18
C GLU A 185 -4.60 -13.00 12.58
N GLU A 186 -5.15 -14.22 12.71
CA GLU A 186 -4.56 -15.42 12.08
C GLU A 186 -4.58 -15.30 10.55
N TRP A 187 -5.66 -14.79 9.97
CA TRP A 187 -5.73 -14.59 8.53
C TRP A 187 -4.73 -13.54 8.04
N ILE A 188 -4.58 -12.42 8.75
CA ILE A 188 -3.55 -11.43 8.45
C ILE A 188 -2.17 -12.07 8.50
N ASP A 189 -1.90 -12.91 9.50
CA ASP A 189 -0.65 -13.63 9.64
C ASP A 189 -0.41 -14.60 8.46
N VAL A 190 -1.44 -15.31 7.99
CA VAL A 190 -1.39 -16.14 6.78
C VAL A 190 -1.04 -15.29 5.55
N MET A 191 -1.68 -14.14 5.35
CA MET A 191 -1.40 -13.27 4.21
C MET A 191 0.05 -12.76 4.24
N LEU A 192 0.55 -12.36 5.41
CA LEU A 192 1.94 -11.92 5.59
C LEU A 192 2.94 -13.06 5.36
N ARG A 193 2.70 -14.25 5.93
CA ARG A 193 3.53 -15.44 5.71
C ARG A 193 3.58 -15.84 4.24
N SER A 194 2.46 -15.70 3.54
CA SER A 194 2.37 -15.98 2.09
C SER A 194 3.25 -15.05 1.27
N THR A 195 3.46 -13.81 1.72
CA THR A 195 4.46 -12.88 1.14
C THR A 195 5.89 -13.08 1.66
N GLY A 196 6.12 -14.06 2.53
CA GLY A 196 7.41 -14.41 3.11
C GLY A 196 7.78 -13.66 4.39
N MET A 197 6.88 -12.86 4.96
CA MET A 197 7.14 -12.05 6.17
C MET A 197 6.76 -12.81 7.44
N GLU A 198 7.54 -12.63 8.51
CA GLU A 198 7.27 -13.20 9.83
C GLU A 198 6.36 -12.27 10.66
N PRO A 199 5.08 -12.62 10.89
CA PRO A 199 4.15 -11.71 11.55
C PRO A 199 4.49 -11.43 13.01
N THR A 200 5.14 -12.38 13.71
CA THR A 200 5.52 -12.20 15.12
C THR A 200 6.63 -11.17 15.32
N ALA A 201 7.39 -10.86 14.27
CA ALA A 201 8.42 -9.83 14.27
C ALA A 201 7.88 -8.42 13.92
N LEU A 202 6.57 -8.29 13.66
CA LEU A 202 5.92 -7.06 13.21
C LEU A 202 4.87 -6.58 14.21
N THR A 203 4.91 -5.29 14.51
CA THR A 203 3.83 -4.58 15.22
C THR A 203 2.57 -4.55 14.37
N LYS A 204 1.40 -4.32 15.01
CA LYS A 204 0.13 -4.16 14.30
C LYS A 204 0.22 -3.11 13.18
N ARG A 205 0.87 -1.98 13.44
CA ARG A 205 1.07 -0.93 12.44
C ARG A 205 1.86 -1.42 11.22
N GLU A 206 2.98 -2.10 11.45
CA GLU A 206 3.81 -2.63 10.37
C GLU A 206 3.06 -3.68 9.55
N LYS A 207 2.27 -4.56 10.19
CA LYS A 207 1.41 -5.54 9.49
C LYS A 207 0.46 -4.84 8.50
N TRP A 208 -0.21 -3.77 8.93
CA TRP A 208 -1.12 -3.00 8.08
C TRP A 208 -0.42 -2.31 6.90
N LEU A 209 0.79 -1.76 7.12
CA LEU A 209 1.60 -1.21 6.04
C LEU A 209 1.99 -2.27 5.01
N HIS A 210 2.27 -3.50 5.46
CA HIS A 210 2.51 -4.63 4.59
C HIS A 210 1.27 -5.06 3.79
N LEU A 211 0.09 -5.10 4.40
CA LEU A 211 -1.17 -5.36 3.68
C LEU A 211 -1.43 -4.30 2.61
N ALA A 212 -1.12 -3.02 2.91
CA ALA A 212 -1.28 -1.93 1.95
C ALA A 212 -0.41 -2.10 0.68
N ARG A 213 0.76 -2.75 0.77
CA ARG A 213 1.59 -3.09 -0.40
C ARG A 213 0.94 -4.12 -1.33
N ILE A 214 0.00 -4.92 -0.82
CA ILE A 214 -0.70 -5.95 -1.61
C ILE A 214 -1.86 -5.33 -2.40
N ILE A 215 -2.39 -4.17 -1.97
CA ILE A 215 -3.57 -3.53 -2.61
C ILE A 215 -3.42 -3.36 -4.14
N PRO A 216 -2.29 -2.88 -4.69
CA PRO A 216 -2.12 -2.78 -6.15
C PRO A 216 -2.35 -4.09 -6.93
N LEU A 217 -2.15 -5.25 -6.28
CA LEU A 217 -2.34 -6.57 -6.86
C LEU A 217 -3.80 -7.03 -6.83
N VAL A 218 -4.61 -6.55 -5.88
CA VAL A 218 -6.01 -6.99 -5.65
C VAL A 218 -7.08 -5.97 -6.09
N GLU A 219 -6.68 -4.72 -6.28
CA GLU A 219 -7.56 -3.61 -6.67
C GLU A 219 -7.15 -3.03 -8.02
N ASN A 220 -8.13 -2.71 -8.87
CA ASN A 220 -7.87 -2.22 -10.23
C ASN A 220 -7.49 -0.73 -10.22
N ASN A 221 -6.51 -0.38 -11.07
CA ASN A 221 -6.03 0.99 -11.23
C ASN A 221 -5.78 1.67 -9.87
N TYR A 222 -4.98 1.03 -9.01
CA TYR A 222 -4.65 1.55 -7.69
C TYR A 222 -3.24 2.15 -7.68
N ASN A 223 -3.19 3.47 -7.79
CA ASN A 223 -1.97 4.28 -7.72
C ASN A 223 -1.42 4.37 -6.28
N LEU A 224 -0.24 3.81 -6.04
CA LEU A 224 0.44 3.81 -4.75
C LEU A 224 1.85 4.38 -4.87
N CYS A 225 2.25 5.20 -3.90
CA CYS A 225 3.61 5.67 -3.73
C CYS A 225 4.18 5.16 -2.41
N GLU A 226 5.36 4.52 -2.44
CA GLU A 226 6.10 4.13 -1.25
C GLU A 226 7.52 4.70 -1.29
N LEU A 227 7.81 5.62 -0.37
CA LEU A 227 9.14 6.21 -0.21
C LEU A 227 9.65 5.92 1.20
N GLY A 228 10.88 5.45 1.31
CA GLY A 228 11.48 5.07 2.59
C GLY A 228 12.94 4.65 2.48
N PRO A 229 13.59 4.27 3.59
CA PRO A 229 14.99 3.86 3.59
C PRO A 229 15.23 2.57 2.79
N ARG A 230 16.50 2.33 2.45
CA ARG A 230 16.93 1.07 1.82
C ARG A 230 16.77 -0.11 2.78
N GLY A 231 16.51 -1.30 2.22
CA GLY A 231 16.46 -2.56 2.98
C GLY A 231 15.11 -2.87 3.63
N THR A 232 14.02 -2.23 3.19
CA THR A 232 12.64 -2.48 3.67
C THR A 232 11.83 -3.34 2.70
N GLY A 233 12.46 -3.95 1.69
CA GLY A 233 11.85 -4.84 0.69
C GLY A 233 10.70 -4.26 -0.14
N LYS A 234 10.69 -2.94 -0.35
CA LYS A 234 9.67 -2.22 -1.15
C LYS A 234 9.44 -2.81 -2.54
N SER A 235 10.51 -3.19 -3.24
CA SER A 235 10.43 -3.75 -4.59
C SER A 235 10.12 -5.26 -4.62
N HIS A 236 10.21 -5.95 -3.47
CA HIS A 236 10.09 -7.41 -3.41
C HIS A 236 8.69 -7.89 -3.80
N ILE A 237 7.65 -7.23 -3.27
CA ILE A 237 6.24 -7.55 -3.57
C ILE A 237 5.96 -7.56 -5.07
N TYR A 238 6.34 -6.48 -5.77
CA TYR A 238 6.02 -6.30 -7.19
C TYR A 238 6.94 -7.08 -8.13
N LYS A 239 7.97 -7.73 -7.60
CA LYS A 239 8.91 -8.53 -8.37
C LYS A 239 8.69 -10.03 -8.20
N GLU A 240 8.40 -10.48 -6.98
CA GLU A 240 8.45 -11.90 -6.64
C GLU A 240 7.08 -12.49 -6.31
N ILE A 241 6.09 -11.68 -5.87
CA ILE A 241 4.82 -12.21 -5.35
C ILE A 241 3.74 -12.42 -6.41
N SER A 242 3.83 -11.73 -7.55
CA SER A 242 2.89 -11.94 -8.65
C SER A 242 3.61 -12.10 -9.99
N PRO A 243 3.32 -13.17 -10.75
CA PRO A 243 3.75 -13.28 -12.14
C PRO A 243 2.99 -12.30 -13.05
N ASN A 244 1.99 -11.59 -12.54
CA ASN A 244 1.20 -10.58 -13.25
C ASN A 244 1.60 -9.14 -12.87
N SER A 245 2.76 -8.95 -12.23
CA SER A 245 3.37 -7.64 -12.01
C SER A 245 4.70 -7.49 -12.73
N ILE A 246 4.99 -6.27 -13.20
CA ILE A 246 6.29 -5.93 -13.77
C ILE A 246 6.94 -4.80 -12.98
N LEU A 247 8.23 -4.97 -12.65
CA LEU A 247 9.06 -3.94 -12.04
C LEU A 247 10.00 -3.35 -13.09
N ILE A 248 9.84 -2.05 -13.38
CA ILE A 248 10.70 -1.30 -14.28
C ILE A 248 11.82 -0.66 -13.45
N SER A 249 13.05 -1.14 -13.66
CA SER A 249 14.26 -0.60 -13.03
C SER A 249 15.02 0.31 -13.99
N GLY A 250 15.65 1.37 -13.47
CA GLY A 250 16.52 2.27 -14.25
C GLY A 250 15.80 3.45 -14.93
N GLY A 251 14.51 3.63 -14.65
CA GLY A 251 13.77 4.89 -14.87
C GLY A 251 13.51 5.33 -16.31
N GLN A 252 14.24 4.83 -17.30
CA GLN A 252 14.01 5.17 -18.71
C GLN A 252 12.85 4.34 -19.29
N THR A 253 11.76 5.01 -19.62
CA THR A 253 10.63 4.39 -20.34
C THR A 253 10.16 5.27 -21.50
N THR A 254 9.33 4.71 -22.36
CA THR A 254 8.68 5.43 -23.46
C THR A 254 7.18 5.23 -23.37
N VAL A 255 6.42 6.17 -23.92
CA VAL A 255 4.96 6.04 -23.95
C VAL A 255 4.54 4.82 -24.77
N ALA A 256 5.30 4.47 -25.81
CA ALA A 256 5.05 3.27 -26.61
C ALA A 256 5.20 1.97 -25.81
N ASN A 257 6.20 1.89 -24.94
CA ASN A 257 6.41 0.73 -24.08
C ASN A 257 5.33 0.65 -23.00
N LEU A 258 5.02 1.76 -22.34
CA LEU A 258 4.10 1.77 -21.21
C LEU A 258 2.64 1.63 -21.64
N PHE A 259 2.21 2.37 -22.68
CA PHE A 259 0.79 2.52 -23.05
C PHE A 259 0.42 1.82 -24.35
N TYR A 260 0.90 2.29 -25.49
CA TYR A 260 0.49 1.75 -26.79
C TYR A 260 1.50 2.03 -27.89
N ASN A 261 1.92 1.00 -28.62
CA ASN A 261 2.84 1.16 -29.73
C ASN A 261 2.06 1.37 -31.04
N MET A 262 2.09 2.61 -31.58
CA MET A 262 1.39 2.97 -32.81
C MET A 262 1.89 2.22 -34.05
N ALA A 263 3.19 1.91 -34.13
CA ALA A 263 3.79 1.24 -35.27
C ALA A 263 3.40 -0.24 -35.35
N ARG A 264 3.31 -0.90 -34.19
CA ARG A 264 2.92 -2.33 -34.09
C ARG A 264 1.44 -2.55 -33.81
N LYS A 265 0.69 -1.48 -33.50
CA LYS A 265 -0.71 -1.52 -33.03
C LYS A 265 -0.94 -2.39 -31.79
N THR A 266 0.06 -2.54 -30.94
CA THR A 266 0.02 -3.38 -29.73
C THR A 266 -0.10 -2.54 -28.46
N VAL A 267 -0.86 -3.04 -27.48
CA VAL A 267 -0.93 -2.43 -26.14
C VAL A 267 0.39 -2.64 -25.40
N GLY A 268 0.80 -1.62 -24.65
CA GLY A 268 1.98 -1.63 -23.81
C GLY A 268 1.74 -2.32 -22.48
N LEU A 269 2.68 -2.13 -21.55
CA LEU A 269 2.69 -2.80 -20.25
C LEU A 269 1.36 -2.66 -19.48
N VAL A 270 0.71 -1.49 -19.49
CA VAL A 270 -0.54 -1.29 -18.73
C VAL A 270 -1.70 -2.16 -19.18
N GLY A 271 -1.68 -2.68 -20.42
CA GLY A 271 -2.71 -3.60 -20.90
C GLY A 271 -2.39 -5.08 -20.68
N MET A 272 -1.16 -5.40 -20.27
CA MET A 272 -0.69 -6.79 -20.13
C MET A 272 -0.50 -7.22 -18.67
N TRP A 273 -0.31 -6.27 -17.75
CA TRP A 273 0.04 -6.54 -16.36
C TRP A 273 -1.04 -6.03 -15.41
N ASP A 274 -1.22 -6.69 -14.27
CA ASP A 274 -2.13 -6.24 -13.20
C ASP A 274 -1.53 -5.06 -12.40
N CYS A 275 -0.20 -4.98 -12.36
CA CYS A 275 0.56 -3.94 -11.68
C CYS A 275 1.85 -3.59 -12.43
N VAL A 276 2.08 -2.30 -12.66
CA VAL A 276 3.32 -1.75 -13.20
C VAL A 276 3.98 -0.93 -12.10
N ALA A 277 5.11 -1.43 -11.59
CA ALA A 277 5.88 -0.79 -10.54
C ALA A 277 7.14 -0.13 -11.12
N PHE A 278 7.41 1.11 -10.71
CA PHE A 278 8.63 1.84 -11.02
C PHE A 278 9.54 1.80 -9.79
N ASP A 279 10.68 1.12 -9.92
CA ASP A 279 11.73 1.21 -8.92
C ASP A 279 12.59 2.46 -9.16
N GLU A 280 13.14 3.01 -8.09
CA GLU A 280 13.95 4.23 -8.12
C GLU A 280 13.23 5.40 -8.82
N VAL A 281 12.12 5.88 -8.25
CA VAL A 281 11.32 6.98 -8.83
C VAL A 281 12.14 8.20 -9.29
N ALA A 282 13.25 8.51 -8.63
CA ALA A 282 14.15 9.60 -9.00
C ALA A 282 14.71 9.48 -10.42
N GLY A 283 14.82 8.27 -10.95
CA GLY A 283 15.33 8.00 -12.30
C GLY A 283 14.27 8.08 -13.39
N ILE A 284 12.98 8.25 -13.06
CA ILE A 284 11.89 8.20 -14.05
C ILE A 284 12.08 9.32 -15.07
N THR A 285 12.30 8.91 -16.32
CA THR A 285 12.47 9.81 -17.46
C THR A 285 11.70 9.26 -18.65
N PHE A 286 10.83 10.10 -19.20
CA PHE A 286 10.12 9.81 -20.44
C PHE A 286 10.87 10.44 -21.61
N LYS A 287 11.16 9.66 -22.65
CA LYS A 287 11.70 10.21 -23.90
C LYS A 287 10.70 11.12 -24.61
N ASP A 288 9.41 10.81 -24.47
CA ASP A 288 8.31 11.58 -25.05
C ASP A 288 7.84 12.67 -24.06
N LYS A 289 7.64 13.89 -24.56
CA LYS A 289 7.19 15.04 -23.73
C LYS A 289 5.80 14.83 -23.12
N ASP A 290 4.92 14.09 -23.80
CA ASP A 290 3.52 13.89 -23.38
C ASP A 290 3.33 12.71 -22.41
N GLY A 291 4.40 11.99 -22.06
CA GLY A 291 4.28 10.75 -21.28
C GLY A 291 3.69 10.94 -19.89
N ILE A 292 4.03 12.04 -19.21
CA ILE A 292 3.47 12.39 -17.91
C ILE A 292 1.98 12.74 -18.04
N GLN A 293 1.57 13.42 -19.11
CA GLN A 293 0.18 13.79 -19.33
C GLN A 293 -0.71 12.57 -19.56
N ILE A 294 -0.27 11.65 -20.43
CA ILE A 294 -0.99 10.39 -20.69
C ILE A 294 -1.10 9.55 -19.42
N MET A 295 -0.03 9.51 -18.62
CA MET A 295 -0.03 8.83 -17.33
C MET A 295 -1.01 9.45 -16.34
N LYS A 296 -1.13 10.78 -16.30
CA LYS A 296 -2.16 11.45 -15.48
C LYS A 296 -3.57 11.03 -15.91
N ASP A 297 -3.85 11.01 -17.21
CA ASP A 297 -5.18 10.63 -17.70
C ASP A 297 -5.51 9.17 -17.35
N TYR A 298 -4.53 8.27 -17.53
CA TYR A 298 -4.64 6.88 -17.13
C TYR A 298 -4.86 6.69 -15.63
N MET A 299 -4.04 7.32 -14.79
CA MET A 299 -4.15 7.21 -13.34
C MET A 299 -5.52 7.66 -12.80
N ALA A 300 -6.17 8.62 -13.46
CA ALA A 300 -7.49 9.10 -13.06
C ALA A 300 -8.63 8.17 -13.50
N SER A 301 -8.59 7.68 -14.74
CA SER A 301 -9.74 7.05 -15.41
C SER A 301 -9.58 5.54 -15.62
N GLY A 302 -8.36 5.01 -15.60
CA GLY A 302 -8.04 3.66 -16.07
C GLY A 302 -8.08 3.54 -17.60
N SER A 303 -8.22 4.64 -18.32
CA SER A 303 -8.16 4.67 -19.78
C SER A 303 -7.18 5.74 -20.26
N PHE A 304 -6.71 5.58 -21.50
CA PHE A 304 -5.87 6.57 -22.14
C PHE A 304 -6.26 6.71 -23.60
N ALA A 305 -6.20 7.95 -24.10
CA ALA A 305 -6.41 8.25 -25.51
C ALA A 305 -5.06 8.27 -26.22
N ARG A 306 -4.93 7.49 -27.30
CA ARG A 306 -3.77 7.59 -28.19
C ARG A 306 -4.15 7.29 -29.63
N GLY A 307 -4.06 8.30 -30.49
CA GLY A 307 -4.62 8.25 -31.84
C GLY A 307 -6.13 8.55 -31.81
N ASN A 308 -6.93 7.77 -32.55
CA ASN A 308 -8.39 7.97 -32.66
C ASN A 308 -9.22 7.03 -31.76
N GLU A 309 -8.58 6.23 -30.89
CA GLU A 309 -9.26 5.28 -30.02
C GLU A 309 -8.86 5.49 -28.55
N GLU A 310 -9.86 5.40 -27.67
CA GLU A 310 -9.66 5.28 -26.23
C GLU A 310 -9.45 3.81 -25.88
N LYS A 311 -8.43 3.52 -25.07
CA LYS A 311 -8.13 2.16 -24.60
C LYS A 311 -8.20 2.12 -23.08
N SER A 312 -8.99 1.20 -22.55
CA SER A 312 -9.06 0.93 -21.11
C SER A 312 -8.06 -0.16 -20.71
N ALA A 313 -7.52 -0.02 -19.51
CA ALA A 313 -6.62 -0.96 -18.88
C ALA A 313 -6.88 -0.99 -17.36
N SER A 314 -6.48 -2.07 -16.70
CA SER A 314 -6.74 -2.29 -15.27
C SER A 314 -5.49 -2.16 -14.41
N ALA A 315 -4.30 -2.03 -14.99
CA ALA A 315 -3.03 -2.04 -14.28
C ALA A 315 -2.94 -0.97 -13.19
N SER A 316 -2.52 -1.36 -12.01
CA SER A 316 -2.17 -0.44 -10.93
C SER A 316 -0.78 0.16 -11.16
N MET A 317 -0.59 1.44 -10.81
CA MET A 317 0.71 2.11 -10.89
C MET A 317 1.34 2.21 -9.52
N VAL A 318 2.56 1.69 -9.37
CA VAL A 318 3.29 1.75 -8.11
C VAL A 318 4.60 2.50 -8.30
N PHE A 319 4.90 3.40 -7.37
CA PHE A 319 6.10 4.21 -7.40
C PHE A 319 6.91 3.95 -6.14
N VAL A 320 8.08 3.32 -6.29
CA VAL A 320 8.96 2.93 -5.20
C VAL A 320 10.23 3.77 -5.21
N GLY A 321 10.54 4.39 -4.08
CA GLY A 321 11.69 5.30 -3.99
C GLY A 321 12.41 5.26 -2.66
N ASN A 322 13.61 5.85 -2.68
CA ASN A 322 14.44 5.98 -1.49
C ASN A 322 14.37 7.40 -0.95
N ILE A 323 14.20 7.51 0.36
CA ILE A 323 14.39 8.77 1.09
C ILE A 323 15.81 8.79 1.64
N ASN A 324 16.60 9.79 1.25
CA ASN A 324 18.01 9.91 1.63
C ASN A 324 18.23 10.84 2.85
N GLN A 325 17.21 11.58 3.28
CA GLN A 325 17.24 12.51 4.40
C GLN A 325 16.27 12.07 5.51
N SER A 326 16.38 12.57 6.73
CA SER A 326 15.36 12.25 7.74
C SER A 326 14.01 12.87 7.37
N VAL A 327 12.93 12.17 7.70
CA VAL A 327 11.55 12.62 7.43
C VAL A 327 11.28 13.96 8.12
N ASP A 328 11.78 14.16 9.33
CA ASP A 328 11.66 15.43 10.07
C ASP A 328 12.30 16.61 9.33
N VAL A 329 13.44 16.38 8.65
CA VAL A 329 14.09 17.41 7.85
C VAL A 329 13.27 17.70 6.60
N LEU A 330 12.87 16.67 5.85
CA LEU A 330 12.03 16.83 4.65
C LEU A 330 10.73 17.57 4.93
N LEU A 331 10.07 17.26 6.04
CA LEU A 331 8.83 17.91 6.43
C LEU A 331 9.01 19.41 6.75
N LYS A 332 10.22 19.83 7.16
CA LYS A 332 10.57 21.22 7.48
C LYS A 332 11.14 21.99 6.30
N THR A 333 11.89 21.34 5.41
CA THR A 333 12.60 21.99 4.30
C THR A 333 11.86 21.92 2.97
N SER A 334 10.99 20.91 2.78
CA SER A 334 10.38 20.58 1.50
C SER A 334 9.06 19.81 1.71
N ASN A 335 8.86 18.72 0.95
CA ASN A 335 7.72 17.82 1.00
C ASN A 335 8.18 16.37 0.81
N LEU A 336 7.31 15.41 1.14
CA LEU A 336 7.66 13.99 1.07
C LEU A 336 7.82 13.44 -0.36
N PHE A 337 7.32 14.15 -1.39
CA PHE A 337 7.49 13.78 -2.80
C PHE A 337 8.79 14.29 -3.44
N GLU A 338 9.67 14.97 -2.68
CA GLU A 338 10.98 15.44 -3.15
C GLU A 338 11.79 14.38 -3.93
N PRO A 339 11.78 13.08 -3.58
CA PRO A 339 12.54 12.07 -4.33
C PRO A 339 12.09 11.86 -5.79
N PHE A 340 10.94 12.39 -6.22
CA PHE A 340 10.52 12.32 -7.63
C PHE A 340 11.36 13.26 -8.52
N PRO A 341 11.44 12.99 -9.84
CA PRO A 341 12.11 13.88 -10.77
C PRO A 341 11.49 15.28 -10.75
N GLU A 342 12.27 16.33 -11.01
CA GLU A 342 11.81 17.73 -10.98
C GLU A 342 10.56 17.99 -11.85
N ALA A 343 10.47 17.30 -12.99
CA ALA A 343 9.31 17.36 -13.89
C ALA A 343 8.01 16.81 -13.28
N MET A 344 8.08 16.09 -12.16
CA MET A 344 6.93 15.49 -11.45
C MET A 344 6.80 15.98 -10.01
N SER A 345 7.91 16.25 -9.31
CA SER A 345 7.94 16.53 -7.86
C SER A 345 7.14 17.78 -7.46
N THR A 346 6.85 18.67 -8.42
CA THR A 346 6.01 19.86 -8.24
C THR A 346 4.66 19.78 -8.95
N ASP A 347 4.35 18.69 -9.66
CA ASP A 347 3.08 18.50 -10.38
C ASP A 347 1.99 18.03 -9.40
N THR A 348 1.25 18.98 -8.85
CA THR A 348 0.13 18.71 -7.94
C THR A 348 -0.96 17.86 -8.60
N ALA A 349 -1.19 18.02 -9.90
CA ALA A 349 -2.20 17.25 -10.63
C ALA A 349 -1.80 15.77 -10.75
N PHE A 350 -0.50 15.47 -10.87
CA PHE A 350 0.00 14.10 -10.84
C PHE A 350 -0.23 13.46 -9.47
N PHE A 351 0.22 14.08 -8.39
CA PHE A 351 0.11 13.48 -7.05
C PHE A 351 -1.33 13.43 -6.51
N ASP A 352 -2.23 14.33 -6.93
CA ASP A 352 -3.64 14.26 -6.54
C ASP A 352 -4.35 12.99 -7.08
N ARG A 353 -3.74 12.30 -8.05
CA ARG A 353 -4.20 10.99 -8.57
C ARG A 353 -3.60 9.78 -7.82
N MET A 354 -2.74 10.00 -6.82
CA MET A 354 -2.22 8.93 -5.96
C MET A 354 -3.25 8.55 -4.90
N HIS A 355 -3.68 7.29 -4.83
CA HIS A 355 -4.66 6.90 -3.81
C HIS A 355 -4.02 6.76 -2.43
N CYS A 356 -2.74 6.35 -2.38
CA CYS A 356 -2.04 6.05 -1.14
C CYS A 356 -0.59 6.53 -1.17
N TYR A 357 -0.18 7.23 -0.11
CA TYR A 357 1.21 7.39 0.25
C TYR A 357 1.52 6.44 1.41
N LEU A 358 2.36 5.43 1.15
CA LEU A 358 2.81 4.47 2.15
C LEU A 358 4.12 4.95 2.80
N PRO A 359 4.15 5.16 4.14
CA PRO A 359 5.32 5.65 4.86
C PRO A 359 6.36 4.55 5.02
N GLY A 360 7.20 4.36 4.00
CA GLY A 360 8.20 3.29 3.98
C GLY A 360 9.27 3.39 5.09
N TRP A 361 9.37 4.53 5.80
CA TRP A 361 10.24 4.71 6.97
C TRP A 361 9.68 4.12 8.26
N GLU A 362 8.37 3.84 8.33
CA GLU A 362 7.77 3.10 9.46
C GLU A 362 8.03 1.59 9.34
N ILE A 363 8.40 1.11 8.14
CA ILE A 363 8.71 -0.31 7.91
C ILE A 363 10.16 -0.58 8.35
N PRO A 364 10.39 -1.64 9.15
CA PRO A 364 11.71 -1.91 9.69
C PRO A 364 12.66 -2.36 8.58
N LYS A 365 13.96 -2.09 8.79
CA LYS A 365 15.00 -2.65 7.91
C LYS A 365 15.11 -4.15 8.19
N TYR A 366 14.93 -4.95 7.15
CA TYR A 366 14.87 -6.39 7.31
C TYR A 366 16.19 -6.99 7.77
N ARG A 367 16.03 -7.98 8.65
CA ARG A 367 17.04 -8.90 9.16
C ARG A 367 16.47 -10.32 8.97
N PRO A 368 17.30 -11.38 9.04
CA PRO A 368 16.83 -12.75 8.81
C PRO A 368 15.56 -13.16 9.56
N HIS A 369 15.37 -12.68 10.80
CA HIS A 369 14.19 -12.98 11.63
C HIS A 369 12.87 -12.34 11.14
N PHE A 370 12.91 -11.36 10.24
CA PHE A 370 11.70 -10.80 9.62
C PHE A 370 11.12 -11.68 8.50
N PHE A 371 11.82 -12.75 8.11
CA PHE A 371 11.37 -13.66 7.07
C PHE A 371 10.86 -14.95 7.70
N THR A 372 9.60 -15.30 7.44
CA THR A 372 8.98 -16.46 8.06
C THR A 372 9.62 -17.77 7.60
N ASN A 373 9.57 -18.78 8.46
CA ASN A 373 9.91 -20.17 8.17
C ASN A 373 8.68 -21.07 8.17
N GLU A 374 7.51 -20.51 8.45
CA GLU A 374 6.24 -21.23 8.61
C GLU A 374 5.57 -21.50 7.25
N TYR A 375 4.43 -22.18 7.30
CA TYR A 375 3.56 -22.37 6.13
C TYR A 375 2.91 -21.04 5.71
N GLY A 376 2.84 -20.83 4.40
CA GLY A 376 2.01 -19.82 3.77
C GLY A 376 1.56 -20.31 2.39
N PHE A 377 0.67 -19.56 1.73
CA PHE A 377 0.23 -19.91 0.38
C PHE A 377 1.40 -19.97 -0.59
N ILE A 378 1.32 -20.90 -1.53
CA ILE A 378 2.18 -20.91 -2.72
C ILE A 378 1.96 -19.58 -3.45
N THR A 379 3.04 -18.94 -3.86
CA THR A 379 3.02 -17.58 -4.43
C THR A 379 2.08 -17.47 -5.64
N ASP A 380 2.09 -18.50 -6.49
CA ASP A 380 1.19 -18.55 -7.66
C ASP A 380 -0.29 -18.60 -7.24
N TYR A 381 -0.63 -19.44 -6.25
CA TYR A 381 -1.98 -19.51 -5.67
C TYR A 381 -2.43 -18.18 -5.06
N LEU A 382 -1.55 -17.52 -4.29
CA LEU A 382 -1.81 -16.18 -3.76
C LEU A 382 -2.03 -15.18 -4.90
N SER A 383 -1.22 -15.22 -5.94
CA SER A 383 -1.32 -14.28 -7.06
C SER A 383 -2.63 -14.43 -7.84
N GLU A 384 -3.07 -15.66 -8.07
CA GLU A 384 -4.37 -15.94 -8.70
C GLU A 384 -5.53 -15.53 -7.80
N PHE A 385 -5.45 -15.81 -6.50
CA PHE A 385 -6.43 -15.33 -5.53
C PHE A 385 -6.61 -13.81 -5.61
N LEU A 386 -5.50 -13.07 -5.52
CA LEU A 386 -5.56 -11.60 -5.58
C LEU A 386 -6.12 -11.12 -6.92
N ARG A 387 -5.73 -11.75 -8.03
CA ARG A 387 -6.22 -11.42 -9.37
C ARG A 387 -7.71 -11.67 -9.53
N GLU A 388 -8.23 -12.79 -9.04
CA GLU A 388 -9.65 -13.12 -9.12
C GLU A 388 -10.48 -12.12 -8.29
N MET A 389 -9.96 -11.70 -7.14
CA MET A 389 -10.60 -10.67 -6.30
C MET A 389 -10.65 -9.28 -6.98
N ARG A 390 -9.84 -9.01 -8.01
CA ARG A 390 -9.93 -7.76 -8.81
C ARG A 390 -11.26 -7.65 -9.56
N LYS A 391 -11.96 -8.76 -9.83
CA LYS A 391 -13.26 -8.76 -10.51
C LYS A 391 -14.41 -8.35 -9.58
N ARG A 392 -14.19 -8.35 -8.27
CA ARG A 392 -15.17 -7.93 -7.25
C ARG A 392 -14.88 -6.50 -6.82
N SER A 393 -15.88 -5.82 -6.24
CA SER A 393 -15.69 -4.50 -5.63
C SER A 393 -16.31 -4.48 -4.25
N PHE A 394 -15.64 -3.81 -3.32
CA PHE A 394 -16.09 -3.59 -1.94
C PHE A 394 -16.04 -2.09 -1.61
N ALA A 395 -16.08 -1.22 -2.63
CA ALA A 395 -15.93 0.23 -2.50
C ALA A 395 -17.08 0.89 -1.71
N ASP A 396 -18.23 0.21 -1.61
CA ASP A 396 -19.45 0.59 -0.91
C ASP A 396 -19.55 -0.01 0.50
N SER A 397 -18.57 -0.81 0.95
CA SER A 397 -18.59 -1.48 2.27
C SER A 397 -18.77 -0.51 3.46
N ILE A 398 -18.39 0.76 3.30
CA ILE A 398 -18.55 1.78 4.33
C ILE A 398 -19.98 2.35 4.39
N ASP A 399 -20.76 2.32 3.31
CA ASP A 399 -21.96 3.14 3.14
C ASP A 399 -23.10 2.76 4.10
N LYS A 400 -23.10 1.51 4.55
CA LYS A 400 -24.05 1.02 5.55
C LYS A 400 -23.82 1.67 6.93
N TYR A 401 -22.57 1.97 7.28
CA TYR A 401 -22.18 2.34 8.65
C TYR A 401 -21.69 3.79 8.77
N PHE A 402 -21.06 4.32 7.71
CA PHE A 402 -20.35 5.59 7.74
C PHE A 402 -20.61 6.44 6.50
N ARG A 403 -20.47 7.75 6.65
CA ARG A 403 -20.38 8.73 5.54
C ARG A 403 -19.04 9.45 5.62
N LEU A 404 -18.46 9.79 4.48
CA LEU A 404 -17.24 10.59 4.46
C LEU A 404 -17.56 12.07 4.72
N GLY A 405 -16.64 12.77 5.39
CA GLY A 405 -16.77 14.20 5.70
C GLY A 405 -16.85 15.08 4.46
N SER A 406 -17.38 16.30 4.63
CA SER A 406 -17.63 17.24 3.52
C SER A 406 -16.37 17.80 2.85
N ASN A 407 -15.21 17.68 3.49
CA ASN A 407 -13.95 18.23 2.99
C ASN A 407 -13.25 17.29 1.99
N LEU A 408 -13.70 16.04 1.84
CA LEU A 408 -13.15 15.12 0.85
C LEU A 408 -13.72 15.42 -0.53
N ASN A 409 -12.85 15.76 -1.49
CA ASN A 409 -13.26 15.92 -2.87
C ASN A 409 -13.51 14.55 -3.55
N GLN A 410 -14.01 14.52 -4.78
CA GLN A 410 -14.33 13.28 -5.47
C GLN A 410 -13.12 12.33 -5.63
N ARG A 411 -11.91 12.86 -5.86
CA ARG A 411 -10.68 12.05 -5.94
C ARG A 411 -10.29 11.47 -4.58
N ASP A 412 -10.48 12.25 -3.51
CA ASP A 412 -10.27 11.79 -2.13
C ASP A 412 -11.23 10.66 -1.78
N VAL A 413 -12.51 10.79 -2.14
CA VAL A 413 -13.52 9.74 -1.97
C VAL A 413 -13.15 8.47 -2.75
N ILE A 414 -12.76 8.60 -4.02
CA ILE A 414 -12.35 7.45 -4.85
C ILE A 414 -11.13 6.75 -4.24
N ALA A 415 -10.12 7.52 -3.80
CA ALA A 415 -8.93 6.97 -3.18
C ALA A 415 -9.25 6.19 -1.91
N VAL A 416 -10.01 6.78 -0.98
CA VAL A 416 -10.41 6.14 0.27
C VAL A 416 -11.21 4.86 -0.02
N ARG A 417 -12.21 4.92 -0.91
CA ARG A 417 -13.03 3.75 -1.26
C ARG A 417 -12.23 2.63 -1.92
N LYS A 418 -11.28 2.95 -2.81
CA LYS A 418 -10.38 1.94 -3.39
C LYS A 418 -9.48 1.30 -2.33
N THR A 419 -8.94 2.09 -1.40
CA THR A 419 -8.12 1.54 -0.30
C THR A 419 -8.95 0.63 0.60
N VAL A 420 -10.19 1.03 0.94
CA VAL A 420 -11.13 0.18 1.70
C VAL A 420 -11.40 -1.10 0.94
N SER A 421 -11.79 -1.01 -0.34
CA SER A 421 -12.07 -2.17 -1.18
C SER A 421 -10.89 -3.14 -1.23
N GLY A 422 -9.67 -2.62 -1.44
CA GLY A 422 -8.46 -3.44 -1.47
C GLY A 422 -8.18 -4.17 -0.15
N LEU A 423 -8.30 -3.48 0.98
CA LEU A 423 -8.06 -4.08 2.30
C LEU A 423 -9.17 -5.08 2.69
N VAL A 424 -10.43 -4.80 2.36
CA VAL A 424 -11.54 -5.74 2.56
C VAL A 424 -11.30 -7.01 1.74
N LYS A 425 -10.89 -6.90 0.47
CA LYS A 425 -10.56 -8.08 -0.36
C LYS A 425 -9.42 -8.93 0.22
N ILE A 426 -8.48 -8.32 0.93
CA ILE A 426 -7.34 -9.02 1.55
C ILE A 426 -7.74 -9.66 2.89
N ILE A 427 -8.42 -8.91 3.76
CA ILE A 427 -8.69 -9.30 5.16
C ILE A 427 -10.02 -10.06 5.30
N TYR A 428 -11.03 -9.67 4.54
CA TYR A 428 -12.39 -10.24 4.53
C TYR A 428 -12.87 -10.57 3.11
N PRO A 429 -12.13 -11.42 2.35
CA PRO A 429 -12.52 -11.76 0.98
C PRO A 429 -13.92 -12.37 0.85
N HIS A 430 -14.39 -12.99 1.94
CA HIS A 430 -15.71 -13.61 2.10
C HIS A 430 -16.86 -12.60 2.32
N GLY A 431 -16.54 -11.33 2.57
CA GLY A 431 -17.54 -10.27 2.74
C GLY A 431 -18.26 -10.24 4.09
N GLU A 432 -17.81 -11.04 5.07
CA GLU A 432 -18.34 -10.98 6.44
C GLU A 432 -17.39 -10.14 7.30
N PHE A 433 -17.89 -9.02 7.82
CA PHE A 433 -17.16 -8.08 8.67
C PHE A 433 -18.14 -7.29 9.53
N THR A 434 -17.71 -6.84 10.71
CA THR A 434 -18.52 -5.99 11.58
C THR A 434 -18.37 -4.51 11.24
N LYS A 435 -19.11 -3.64 11.94
CA LYS A 435 -18.98 -2.19 11.83
C LYS A 435 -17.57 -1.73 12.23
N GLU A 436 -17.04 -2.28 13.31
CA GLU A 436 -15.73 -1.95 13.88
C GLU A 436 -14.59 -2.39 12.95
N ASP A 437 -14.74 -3.54 12.29
CA ASP A 437 -13.77 -4.02 11.30
C ASP A 437 -13.67 -3.07 10.10
N VAL A 438 -14.81 -2.57 9.61
CA VAL A 438 -14.86 -1.58 8.52
C VAL A 438 -14.33 -0.23 8.97
N GLU A 439 -14.63 0.20 10.19
CA GLU A 439 -14.11 1.45 10.77
C GLU A 439 -12.58 1.44 10.86
N GLU A 440 -11.99 0.32 11.27
CA GLU A 440 -10.54 0.14 11.34
C GLU A 440 -9.89 0.30 9.96
N ILE A 441 -10.46 -0.35 8.93
CA ILE A 441 -10.02 -0.21 7.53
C ILE A 441 -10.20 1.22 7.03
N LEU A 442 -11.33 1.85 7.33
CA LEU A 442 -11.66 3.21 6.91
C LEU A 442 -10.70 4.24 7.52
N CYS A 443 -10.35 4.09 8.79
CA CYS A 443 -9.38 4.96 9.46
C CYS A 443 -8.01 4.87 8.78
N PHE A 444 -7.51 3.67 8.48
CA PHE A 444 -6.26 3.51 7.76
C PHE A 444 -6.33 4.10 6.34
N ALA A 445 -7.44 3.88 5.63
CA ALA A 445 -7.65 4.41 4.29
C ALA A 445 -7.65 5.95 4.23
N LEU A 446 -8.31 6.60 5.21
CA LEU A 446 -8.30 8.05 5.37
C LEU A 446 -6.91 8.58 5.66
N GLU A 447 -6.16 7.92 6.53
CA GLU A 447 -4.81 8.33 6.92
C GLU A 447 -3.84 8.36 5.72
N VAL A 448 -3.79 7.25 4.95
CA VAL A 448 -2.86 7.15 3.81
C VAL A 448 -3.18 8.11 2.67
N ARG A 449 -4.47 8.43 2.47
CA ARG A 449 -4.88 9.46 1.49
C ARG A 449 -4.66 10.87 2.03
N ARG A 450 -4.93 11.12 3.32
CA ARG A 450 -4.63 12.42 3.96
C ARG A 450 -3.14 12.75 3.81
N ARG A 451 -2.24 11.78 3.99
CA ARG A 451 -0.79 11.98 3.80
C ARG A 451 -0.44 12.55 2.43
N VAL A 452 -1.12 12.14 1.35
CA VAL A 452 -0.99 12.72 0.00
C VAL A 452 -1.43 14.18 0.00
N LYS A 453 -2.60 14.48 0.56
CA LYS A 453 -3.16 15.84 0.60
C LYS A 453 -2.34 16.81 1.43
N GLU A 454 -1.76 16.35 2.54
CA GLU A 454 -0.84 17.17 3.34
C GLU A 454 0.38 17.62 2.53
N GLN A 455 0.90 16.77 1.64
CA GLN A 455 2.00 17.16 0.76
C GLN A 455 1.54 18.09 -0.35
N LEU A 456 0.36 17.85 -0.92
CA LEU A 456 -0.23 18.74 -1.93
C LEU A 456 -0.51 20.13 -1.36
N LYS A 457 -0.93 20.25 -0.11
CA LYS A 457 -1.05 21.53 0.60
C LYS A 457 0.28 22.25 0.72
N LYS A 458 1.40 21.54 0.92
CA LYS A 458 2.74 22.14 0.94
C LYS A 458 3.19 22.62 -0.44
N ILE A 459 2.84 21.90 -1.51
CA ILE A 459 3.27 22.19 -2.88
C ILE A 459 2.38 23.26 -3.54
N GLY A 460 1.06 23.06 -3.52
CA GLY A 460 0.05 23.90 -4.18
C GLY A 460 -0.62 24.95 -3.29
N GLY A 461 -0.30 24.99 -1.99
CA GLY A 461 -0.78 26.02 -1.07
C GLY A 461 -2.31 26.01 -0.90
N MET A 462 -2.94 27.15 -1.17
CA MET A 462 -4.37 27.38 -0.89
C MET A 462 -5.33 26.47 -1.67
N GLU A 463 -4.91 25.90 -2.81
CA GLU A 463 -5.72 24.97 -3.61
C GLU A 463 -6.08 23.69 -2.84
N PHE A 464 -5.29 23.32 -1.82
CA PHE A 464 -5.44 22.07 -1.06
C PHE A 464 -5.63 22.31 0.45
N TYR A 465 -6.30 23.38 0.86
CA TYR A 465 -6.54 23.71 2.28
C TYR A 465 -7.49 22.73 2.99
N ASP A 466 -8.45 22.14 2.28
CA ASP A 466 -9.45 21.22 2.84
C ASP A 466 -8.84 19.84 3.15
N ILE A 467 -8.05 19.77 4.23
CA ILE A 467 -7.34 18.56 4.71
C ILE A 467 -7.99 17.89 5.92
N ASN A 468 -9.18 18.33 6.30
CA ASN A 468 -9.91 17.76 7.44
C ASN A 468 -10.59 16.45 7.02
N PHE A 469 -9.81 15.39 6.94
CA PHE A 469 -10.31 14.06 6.64
C PHE A 469 -11.09 13.52 7.84
N SER A 470 -12.37 13.27 7.64
CA SER A 470 -13.27 12.76 8.66
C SER A 470 -14.24 11.73 8.08
N TYR A 471 -14.87 10.98 8.98
CA TYR A 471 -16.03 10.16 8.70
C TYR A 471 -17.10 10.37 9.77
N ILE A 472 -18.35 10.18 9.39
CA ILE A 472 -19.54 10.38 10.23
C ILE A 472 -20.19 9.02 10.40
N ASP A 473 -20.38 8.62 11.65
CA ASP A 473 -21.14 7.43 12.00
C ASP A 473 -22.64 7.67 11.72
N VAL A 474 -23.28 6.77 10.96
CA VAL A 474 -24.68 6.94 10.53
C VAL A 474 -25.65 6.79 11.70
N GLU A 475 -25.31 6.01 12.72
CA GLU A 475 -26.18 5.75 13.88
C GLU A 475 -26.06 6.85 14.93
N THR A 476 -24.84 7.26 15.27
CA THR A 476 -24.59 8.25 16.33
C THR A 476 -24.55 9.68 15.81
N LEU A 477 -24.38 9.87 14.49
CA LEU A 477 -24.12 11.15 13.83
C LEU A 477 -22.83 11.85 14.32
N SER A 478 -21.95 11.13 15.03
CA SER A 478 -20.67 11.67 15.47
C SER A 478 -19.69 11.74 14.30
N GLU A 479 -19.06 12.90 14.13
CA GLU A 479 -17.97 13.08 13.17
C GLU A 479 -16.61 12.82 13.82
N ASN A 480 -15.86 11.89 13.26
CA ASN A 480 -14.53 11.48 13.70
C ASN A 480 -13.47 11.92 12.69
N TYR A 481 -12.43 12.60 13.17
CA TYR A 481 -11.35 13.14 12.33
C TYR A 481 -10.11 12.23 12.39
N VAL A 482 -9.49 11.99 11.24
CA VAL A 482 -8.31 11.10 11.10
C VAL A 482 -7.06 11.93 10.78
N GLY A 483 -6.10 11.98 11.71
CA GLY A 483 -4.81 12.66 11.57
C GLY A 483 -3.74 11.82 10.86
N VAL A 484 -2.55 12.41 10.67
CA VAL A 484 -1.34 11.67 10.24
C VAL A 484 -0.22 11.86 11.28
N PRO A 485 0.58 10.82 11.62
CA PRO A 485 1.63 10.92 12.64
C PRO A 485 2.69 12.00 12.36
N GLU A 486 2.93 12.31 11.09
CA GLU A 486 3.90 13.28 10.61
C GLU A 486 3.53 14.74 10.97
N GLN A 487 2.29 14.99 11.40
CA GLN A 487 1.86 16.29 11.90
C GLN A 487 2.25 16.55 13.36
N SER A 488 2.62 15.51 14.12
CA SER A 488 2.94 15.65 15.56
C SER A 488 4.30 16.31 15.85
N GLY A 489 5.08 16.65 14.82
CA GLY A 489 6.45 17.11 14.97
C GLY A 489 6.66 18.59 14.66
N GLY A 490 6.38 19.49 15.62
CA GLY A 490 7.14 20.74 15.72
C GLY A 490 6.41 22.08 15.64
N LYS A 491 5.10 22.14 15.91
CA LYS A 491 4.41 23.43 16.16
C LYS A 491 4.05 23.55 17.64
N LEU A 492 4.36 24.69 18.26
CA LEU A 492 3.97 25.01 19.64
C LEU A 492 2.44 25.03 19.80
N ILE A 493 1.74 25.39 18.73
CA ILE A 493 0.28 25.31 18.59
C ILE A 493 -0.01 24.08 17.71
N PRO A 494 -0.57 22.99 18.26
CA PRO A 494 -0.96 21.83 17.48
C PRO A 494 -2.03 22.22 16.45
N GLU A 495 -1.99 21.60 15.28
CA GLU A 495 -3.05 21.73 14.28
C GLU A 495 -4.16 20.72 14.56
N GLY A 496 -5.42 21.09 14.33
CA GLY A 496 -6.61 20.30 14.64
C GLY A 496 -7.54 20.96 15.64
N LEU A 497 -8.74 20.39 15.79
CA LEU A 497 -9.71 20.82 16.79
C LEU A 497 -9.24 20.38 18.19
N HIS A 498 -9.11 21.33 19.11
CA HIS A 498 -8.80 21.05 20.51
C HIS A 498 -10.07 20.72 21.29
N LYS A 499 -9.91 20.17 22.50
CA LYS A 499 -11.06 19.98 23.40
C LYS A 499 -11.73 21.33 23.71
N PRO A 500 -13.06 21.38 23.92
CA PRO A 500 -13.72 22.59 24.40
C PRO A 500 -13.02 23.17 25.63
N GLY A 501 -12.74 24.47 25.61
CA GLY A 501 -11.99 25.16 26.66
C GLY A 501 -10.47 25.23 26.45
N HIS A 502 -9.94 24.58 25.41
CA HIS A 502 -8.51 24.58 25.09
C HIS A 502 -8.21 25.52 23.93
N LEU A 503 -7.29 26.46 24.11
CA LEU A 503 -6.83 27.35 23.04
C LEU A 503 -5.42 27.87 23.28
N TYR A 504 -4.87 28.55 22.28
CA TYR A 504 -3.54 29.12 22.31
C TYR A 504 -3.58 30.63 22.11
N THR A 505 -2.64 31.32 22.76
CA THR A 505 -2.40 32.75 22.59
C THR A 505 -0.91 33.00 22.48
N VAL A 506 -0.55 34.10 21.84
CA VAL A 506 0.85 34.50 21.62
C VAL A 506 1.02 35.90 22.17
N GLY A 507 2.11 36.16 22.87
CA GLY A 507 2.42 37.53 23.23
C GLY A 507 3.71 37.65 24.02
N TYR A 508 4.01 38.86 24.44
CA TYR A 508 5.26 39.17 25.11
C TYR A 508 5.22 38.80 26.59
N GLY A 509 6.21 38.00 27.03
CA GLY A 509 6.49 37.77 28.44
C GLY A 509 7.17 38.97 29.09
N LYS A 510 7.41 38.91 30.42
CA LYS A 510 8.04 40.00 31.18
C LYS A 510 9.41 40.45 30.68
N SER A 511 10.16 39.54 30.03
CA SER A 511 11.47 39.81 29.45
C SER A 511 11.40 40.54 28.09
N GLY A 512 10.21 40.80 27.56
CA GLY A 512 10.00 41.34 26.21
C GLY A 512 10.18 40.29 25.10
N GLN A 513 10.39 39.01 25.45
CA GLN A 513 10.42 37.91 24.49
C GLN A 513 9.00 37.43 24.15
N LEU A 514 8.78 37.11 22.88
CA LEU A 514 7.53 36.53 22.41
C LEU A 514 7.45 35.05 22.83
N GLY A 515 6.33 34.66 23.43
CA GLY A 515 6.04 33.27 23.78
C GLY A 515 4.62 32.85 23.44
N VAL A 516 4.42 31.54 23.40
CA VAL A 516 3.13 30.88 23.19
C VAL A 516 2.62 30.37 24.52
N TYR A 517 1.37 30.69 24.82
CA TYR A 517 0.68 30.28 26.03
C TYR A 517 -0.52 29.42 25.67
N LYS A 518 -0.65 28.29 26.36
CA LYS A 518 -1.78 27.38 26.24
C LYS A 518 -2.73 27.65 27.40
N ILE A 519 -4.01 27.83 27.08
CA ILE A 519 -5.09 27.99 28.07
C ILE A 519 -5.94 26.73 28.02
N GLU A 520 -6.11 26.07 29.15
CA GLU A 520 -6.96 24.90 29.32
C GLU A 520 -8.02 25.23 30.38
N THR A 521 -9.28 25.16 29.98
CA THR A 521 -10.41 25.46 30.88
C THR A 521 -11.34 24.27 30.97
N GLU A 522 -11.47 23.72 32.17
CA GLU A 522 -12.45 22.68 32.48
C GLU A 522 -13.61 23.25 33.30
N MET A 523 -14.79 22.69 33.08
CA MET A 523 -16.02 23.10 33.74
C MET A 523 -16.61 21.91 34.51
N ILE A 524 -16.76 22.05 35.82
CA ILE A 524 -17.36 21.05 36.70
C ILE A 524 -18.64 21.58 37.36
N SER A 525 -19.51 20.69 37.84
CA SER A 525 -20.70 21.10 38.61
C SER A 525 -20.28 21.73 39.94
N GLY A 526 -20.83 22.92 40.26
CA GLY A 526 -20.36 23.70 41.39
C GLY A 526 -21.21 24.92 41.72
N THR A 527 -20.60 25.92 42.35
CA THR A 527 -21.28 27.11 42.93
C THR A 527 -20.95 28.43 42.23
N GLY A 528 -20.26 28.38 41.07
CA GLY A 528 -19.86 29.56 40.31
C GLY A 528 -18.46 30.08 40.67
N LYS A 529 -17.60 29.23 41.21
CA LYS A 529 -16.19 29.54 41.48
C LYS A 529 -15.38 29.58 40.20
N PHE A 530 -14.37 30.45 40.19
CA PHE A 530 -13.38 30.51 39.11
C PHE A 530 -11.99 30.47 39.74
N GLU A 531 -11.20 29.48 39.35
CA GLU A 531 -9.87 29.23 39.88
C GLU A 531 -8.84 29.20 38.75
N PRO A 532 -8.17 30.34 38.48
CA PRO A 532 -7.10 30.39 37.51
C PRO A 532 -5.75 30.02 38.14
N THR A 533 -5.03 29.07 37.52
CA THR A 533 -3.70 28.57 37.87
C THR A 533 -2.70 28.83 36.74
N GLY A 534 -1.40 28.70 37.02
CA GLY A 534 -0.34 28.89 36.01
C GLY A 534 0.06 30.35 35.70
N LEU A 535 -0.52 31.34 36.40
CA LEU A 535 -0.27 32.78 36.18
C LEU A 535 1.00 33.34 36.84
N GLY A 536 1.66 32.57 37.72
CA GLY A 536 2.77 33.05 38.56
C GLY A 536 2.34 34.12 39.60
N SER A 537 3.30 34.90 40.12
CA SER A 537 3.05 35.97 41.10
C SER A 537 2.61 37.30 40.46
N ASP A 538 2.24 37.31 39.18
CA ASP A 538 1.98 38.52 38.43
C ASP A 538 0.54 39.04 38.62
N ARG A 539 0.42 40.14 39.35
CA ARG A 539 -0.88 40.70 39.76
C ARG A 539 -1.72 41.20 38.59
N GLU A 540 -1.11 41.90 37.64
CA GLU A 540 -1.82 42.48 36.48
C GLU A 540 -2.42 41.40 35.59
N THR A 541 -1.61 40.37 35.28
CA THR A 541 -2.03 39.19 34.52
C THR A 541 -3.20 38.46 35.20
N ARG A 542 -3.16 38.31 36.53
CA ARG A 542 -4.26 37.73 37.31
C ARG A 542 -5.51 38.61 37.29
N GLU A 543 -5.37 39.93 37.39
CA GLU A 543 -6.50 40.87 37.32
C GLU A 543 -7.17 40.83 35.93
N GLY A 544 -6.40 40.74 34.83
CA GLY A 544 -6.94 40.59 33.47
C GLY A 544 -7.76 39.30 33.29
N VAL A 545 -7.22 38.16 33.74
CA VAL A 545 -7.93 36.87 33.69
C VAL A 545 -9.19 36.89 34.59
N MET A 546 -9.13 37.49 35.78
CA MET A 546 -10.32 37.67 36.62
C MET A 546 -11.37 38.60 35.99
N THR A 547 -10.94 39.59 35.22
CA THR A 547 -11.83 40.52 34.50
C THR A 547 -12.59 39.79 33.40
N SER A 548 -11.94 38.86 32.69
CA SER A 548 -12.61 38.00 31.69
C SER A 548 -13.78 37.20 32.29
N TYR A 549 -13.61 36.62 33.49
CA TYR A 549 -14.67 35.88 34.17
C TYR A 549 -15.80 36.79 34.66
N LYS A 550 -15.48 37.99 35.16
CA LYS A 550 -16.51 38.99 35.54
C LYS A 550 -17.32 39.42 34.31
N TYR A 551 -16.66 39.62 33.17
CA TYR A 551 -17.33 39.94 31.91
C TYR A 551 -18.28 38.82 31.48
N LEU A 552 -17.83 37.56 31.53
CA LEU A 552 -18.67 36.40 31.24
C LEU A 552 -19.87 36.30 32.18
N LYS A 553 -19.69 36.57 33.48
CA LYS A 553 -20.78 36.56 34.46
C LYS A 553 -21.83 37.64 34.18
N ALA A 554 -21.40 38.82 33.73
CA ALA A 554 -22.29 39.92 33.40
C ALA A 554 -23.01 39.74 32.05
N ASN A 555 -22.32 39.17 31.04
CA ASN A 555 -22.76 39.16 29.66
C ASN A 555 -23.02 37.75 29.09
N GLY A 556 -22.86 36.68 29.87
CA GLY A 556 -22.93 35.30 29.38
C GLY A 556 -24.23 34.96 28.66
N LYS A 557 -25.36 35.50 29.13
CA LYS A 557 -26.67 35.34 28.48
C LYS A 557 -26.77 36.01 27.11
N ASN A 558 -26.01 37.09 26.87
CA ASN A 558 -25.93 37.75 25.57
C ASN A 558 -25.04 36.99 24.60
N ILE A 559 -24.06 36.22 25.11
CA ILE A 559 -23.18 35.37 24.31
C ILE A 559 -23.91 34.08 23.91
N SER A 560 -24.50 33.37 24.87
CA SER A 560 -25.34 32.20 24.63
C SER A 560 -26.24 31.91 25.82
N GLY A 561 -27.51 31.58 25.55
CA GLY A 561 -28.47 31.15 26.58
C GLY A 561 -28.10 29.84 27.29
N SER A 562 -27.14 29.07 26.75
CA SER A 562 -26.65 27.82 27.35
C SER A 562 -25.59 28.02 28.45
N ILE A 563 -25.05 29.23 28.59
CA ILE A 563 -23.95 29.50 29.53
C ILE A 563 -24.52 29.71 30.94
N SER A 564 -24.03 28.94 31.91
CA SER A 564 -24.40 29.05 33.33
C SER A 564 -23.16 29.26 34.19
N THR A 565 -23.00 30.47 34.73
CA THR A 565 -21.88 30.85 35.61
C THR A 565 -22.17 30.69 37.11
N THR A 566 -23.34 30.20 37.50
CA THR A 566 -23.76 30.05 38.91
C THR A 566 -23.82 28.60 39.38
N LEU A 567 -24.01 27.66 38.45
CA LEU A 567 -24.14 26.22 38.75
C LEU A 567 -22.89 25.42 38.38
N LYS A 568 -21.85 26.11 37.90
CA LYS A 568 -20.64 25.52 37.33
C LYS A 568 -19.41 26.24 37.85
N ASP A 569 -18.42 25.48 38.26
CA ASP A 569 -17.10 26.00 38.62
C ASP A 569 -16.17 25.87 37.41
N TYR A 570 -15.34 26.88 37.20
CA TYR A 570 -14.40 26.98 36.08
C TYR A 570 -12.97 26.87 36.61
N LEU A 571 -12.26 25.85 36.16
CA LEU A 571 -10.85 25.61 36.46
C LEU A 571 -10.06 25.97 35.22
N MET A 572 -9.21 26.99 35.30
CA MET A 572 -8.42 27.46 34.16
C MET A 572 -6.94 27.34 34.48
N GLU A 573 -6.21 26.62 33.65
CA GLU A 573 -4.75 26.52 33.70
C GLU A 573 -4.14 27.25 32.51
N ILE A 574 -3.12 28.08 32.78
CA ILE A 574 -2.35 28.77 31.75
C ILE A 574 -0.91 28.27 31.78
N GLN A 575 -0.46 27.67 30.70
CA GLN A 575 0.89 27.12 30.56
C GLN A 575 1.70 27.93 29.56
N ASP A 576 2.86 28.43 29.98
CA ASP A 576 3.86 29.02 29.09
C ASP A 576 4.69 27.91 28.44
N LEU A 577 4.56 27.77 27.11
CA LEU A 577 5.23 26.72 26.36
C LEU A 577 6.69 27.05 26.03
N ASN A 578 7.08 28.32 26.17
CA ASN A 578 8.43 28.81 25.84
C ASN A 578 9.26 29.18 27.08
N GLY A 579 8.65 29.26 28.26
CA GLY A 579 9.32 29.65 29.50
C GLY A 579 9.74 31.12 29.55
N VAL A 580 9.07 32.00 28.80
CA VAL A 580 9.35 33.44 28.72
C VAL A 580 8.71 34.27 29.85
N GLY A 581 7.89 33.65 30.70
CA GLY A 581 7.23 34.25 31.86
C GLY A 581 5.83 34.80 31.59
N SER A 582 5.16 35.34 32.61
CA SER A 582 3.75 35.78 32.54
C SER A 582 3.49 36.84 31.46
N ASN A 583 2.33 36.73 30.80
CA ASN A 583 1.84 37.62 29.74
C ASN A 583 0.68 38.49 30.22
N ARG A 584 0.72 39.80 29.90
CA ARG A 584 -0.28 40.77 30.38
C ARG A 584 -1.56 40.86 29.54
N GLN A 585 -1.57 40.32 28.32
CA GLN A 585 -2.66 40.43 27.33
C GLN A 585 -3.38 39.08 27.17
N LEU A 586 -3.88 38.53 28.29
CA LEU A 586 -4.56 37.23 28.30
C LEU A 586 -6.09 37.33 28.45
N ALA A 587 -6.65 38.52 28.66
CA ALA A 587 -8.06 38.65 29.04
C ALA A 587 -9.03 38.18 27.95
N LEU A 588 -8.77 38.53 26.68
CA LEU A 588 -9.61 38.08 25.56
C LEU A 588 -9.49 36.56 25.34
N ALA A 589 -8.27 36.04 25.38
CA ALA A 589 -8.00 34.61 25.25
C ALA A 589 -8.68 33.81 26.37
N ALA A 590 -8.62 34.29 27.62
CA ALA A 590 -9.31 33.70 28.76
C ALA A 590 -10.85 33.72 28.60
N LEU A 591 -11.43 34.83 28.10
CA LEU A 591 -12.87 34.90 27.84
C LEU A 591 -13.32 33.88 26.80
N VAL A 592 -12.58 33.75 25.69
CA VAL A 592 -12.89 32.78 24.62
C VAL A 592 -12.79 31.35 25.14
N ALA A 593 -11.78 31.04 25.96
CA ALA A 593 -11.62 29.73 26.59
C ALA A 593 -12.80 29.39 27.52
N LEU A 594 -13.22 30.35 28.35
CA LEU A 594 -14.37 30.18 29.24
C LEU A 594 -15.68 29.96 28.45
N CYS A 595 -15.88 30.70 27.34
CA CYS A 595 -17.04 30.51 26.48
C CYS A 595 -17.03 29.13 25.80
N SER A 596 -15.86 28.72 25.29
CA SER A 596 -15.67 27.41 24.66
C SER A 596 -15.99 26.26 25.62
N ALA A 597 -15.48 26.33 26.87
CA ALA A 597 -15.79 25.37 27.92
C ALA A 597 -17.27 25.38 28.31
N ALA A 598 -17.86 26.57 28.51
CA ALA A 598 -19.25 26.71 28.93
C ALA A 598 -20.26 26.21 27.88
N MET A 599 -19.90 26.30 26.59
CA MET A 599 -20.74 25.85 25.49
C MET A 599 -20.46 24.41 25.07
N GLY A 600 -19.40 23.78 25.58
CA GLY A 600 -18.96 22.45 25.15
C GLY A 600 -18.55 22.40 23.67
N LYS A 601 -18.14 23.54 23.10
CA LYS A 601 -17.75 23.66 21.69
C LYS A 601 -16.27 23.97 21.55
N PRO A 602 -15.52 23.24 20.71
CA PRO A 602 -14.12 23.53 20.46
C PRO A 602 -13.98 24.88 19.73
N VAL A 603 -12.84 25.55 19.93
CA VAL A 603 -12.46 26.72 19.13
C VAL A 603 -12.04 26.29 17.72
N LEU A 604 -11.92 27.25 16.79
CA LEU A 604 -11.43 26.98 15.44
C LEU A 604 -10.04 26.34 15.48
N SER A 605 -9.81 25.36 14.59
CA SER A 605 -8.50 24.72 14.44
C SER A 605 -7.41 25.75 14.16
N SER A 606 -6.26 25.60 14.81
CA SER A 606 -5.08 26.46 14.60
C SER A 606 -5.32 27.94 14.91
N LEU A 607 -6.35 28.27 15.71
CA LEU A 607 -6.65 29.63 16.14
C LEU A 607 -5.68 30.09 17.24
N ALA A 608 -5.05 31.24 17.03
CA ALA A 608 -4.38 32.00 18.08
C ALA A 608 -5.19 33.27 18.38
N VAL A 609 -5.54 33.47 19.64
CA VAL A 609 -6.32 34.65 20.09
C VAL A 609 -5.37 35.69 20.67
N LEU A 610 -5.42 36.92 20.16
CA LEU A 610 -4.60 38.05 20.60
C LEU A 610 -5.51 39.20 21.01
N GLY A 611 -5.25 39.80 22.16
CA GLY A 611 -5.96 41.01 22.59
C GLY A 611 -6.28 41.04 24.07
N ASP A 612 -6.74 42.21 24.49
CA ASP A 612 -7.17 42.51 25.86
C ASP A 612 -8.64 42.97 25.87
N LEU A 613 -9.27 43.05 27.05
CA LEU A 613 -10.69 43.39 27.22
C LEU A 613 -10.94 44.80 27.75
#